data_AF-A0AAD7XK05-F1
#
_entry.id   AF-A0AAD7XK05-F1
#
_cell.length_a   1.000
_cell.length_b   1.000
_cell.length_c   1.000
_cell.angle_alpha   90.00
_cell.angle_beta   90.00
_cell.angle_gamma   90.00
#
_symmetry.space_group_name_H-M   'P 1'
#
loop_
_entity.id
_entity.type
_entity.pdbx_description
1 polymer ?
#
loop_
_entity_poly.entity_id
_entity_poly.type
_entity_poly.pdbx_seq_one_letter_code
_entity_poly.pdbx_strand_id
1 'polypeptide(L)'
;MVASKEDAKNDESNLKHNAKIGASKDGEASAEAMLSAYAVQLALTEMANLQGNLFIFPSAFWHWLVWPLLCLVLVVPSNRWVLAVALIVRRAMTLAEAPFVWDACVWMLQTDLMLLVGLLELDPVACGFWKFNTSFLDPRASCASVLTVQLIAAYAPSTPLAATKILSDASPLLVAAGETVMGLLLLVKNRFWQKIGVFLALLLHLGIAFSPFPNQVAVYSVVCLCRLFNVVPATWTLAQNELLSLPKTKAGAAGRACAYALVASSALLNTNPVVKIDWAQPYYVWQCIVCLRAFYLDRDRRLLTTRPIVIKGNKSLVVGWSLIGLAAFYAFGENVLGLVDVSAAAPYTQIRMHAGSNHLVLPTALLQRDGHFFRGGVVRIESSTSTYLNDLYPSETTSLIAPEARDLLHRVGHVGREFSPTVYRMIGPINRRSMPRNGDPFVKYTIPNFELRRVVDELATFETQPFKLTYSRLVGEGDEVWRKHHVNRTFLLQRDARGRTTCTQIFPGRRSRCSDDELALLEKPNYIARKSMMFFAYPADDSFGDVLPCMD
;
A
#
# COMPACT_ATOMS: atom_id res chain seq x y z
N MET A 1 -59.74 -47.49 1.81
CA MET A 1 -58.38 -47.27 2.35
C MET A 1 -57.27 -47.31 1.28
N VAL A 2 -57.54 -46.94 0.01
CA VAL A 2 -56.54 -46.94 -1.08
C VAL A 2 -56.40 -45.56 -1.76
N ALA A 3 -57.04 -44.51 -1.21
CA ALA A 3 -56.96 -43.14 -1.72
C ALA A 3 -56.16 -42.24 -0.76
N SER A 4 -54.84 -42.42 -0.65
CA SER A 4 -53.98 -41.42 0.06
C SER A 4 -52.48 -41.43 -0.29
N LYS A 5 -52.01 -42.19 -1.28
CA LYS A 5 -50.58 -42.22 -1.66
C LYS A 5 -50.22 -41.36 -2.87
N GLU A 6 -51.16 -41.04 -3.75
CA GLU A 6 -50.90 -40.17 -4.90
C GLU A 6 -50.97 -38.67 -4.53
N ASP A 7 -51.89 -38.28 -3.65
CA ASP A 7 -51.99 -36.88 -3.20
C ASP A 7 -50.77 -36.44 -2.39
N ALA A 8 -50.18 -37.33 -1.58
CA ALA A 8 -48.96 -37.04 -0.82
C ALA A 8 -47.73 -36.82 -1.73
N LYS A 9 -47.67 -37.45 -2.91
CA LYS A 9 -46.59 -37.23 -3.88
C LYS A 9 -46.73 -35.90 -4.62
N ASN A 10 -47.97 -35.49 -4.91
CA ASN A 10 -48.22 -34.21 -5.56
C ASN A 10 -47.98 -33.02 -4.63
N ASP A 11 -48.27 -33.15 -3.32
CA ASP A 11 -47.95 -32.10 -2.34
C ASP A 11 -46.43 -31.95 -2.11
N GLU A 12 -45.67 -33.05 -2.05
CA GLU A 12 -44.21 -32.97 -1.90
C GLU A 12 -43.51 -32.37 -3.14
N SER A 13 -44.07 -32.64 -4.34
CA SER A 13 -43.65 -32.05 -5.61
C SER A 13 -43.92 -30.53 -5.64
N ASN A 14 -45.12 -30.11 -5.25
CA ASN A 14 -45.50 -28.70 -5.20
C ASN A 14 -44.74 -27.92 -4.13
N LEU A 15 -44.46 -28.50 -2.96
CA LEU A 15 -43.61 -27.91 -1.93
C LEU A 15 -42.15 -27.73 -2.40
N LYS A 16 -41.58 -28.72 -3.10
CA LYS A 16 -40.24 -28.60 -3.69
C LYS A 16 -40.19 -27.58 -4.82
N HIS A 17 -41.25 -27.47 -5.63
CA HIS A 17 -41.33 -26.48 -6.71
C HIS A 17 -41.49 -25.05 -6.15
N ASN A 18 -42.39 -24.85 -5.19
CA ASN A 18 -42.63 -23.55 -4.55
C ASN A 18 -41.44 -23.08 -3.69
N ALA A 19 -40.76 -23.97 -2.96
CA ALA A 19 -39.52 -23.64 -2.25
C ALA A 19 -38.39 -23.22 -3.21
N LYS A 20 -38.35 -23.81 -4.42
CA LYS A 20 -37.36 -23.47 -5.45
C LYS A 20 -37.66 -22.13 -6.13
N ILE A 21 -38.94 -21.79 -6.32
CA ILE A 21 -39.36 -20.50 -6.88
C ILE A 21 -39.17 -19.36 -5.86
N GLY A 22 -39.57 -19.56 -4.59
CA GLY A 22 -39.36 -18.58 -3.52
C GLY A 22 -37.89 -18.28 -3.26
N ALA A 23 -37.05 -19.33 -3.19
CA ALA A 23 -35.60 -19.17 -3.05
C ALA A 23 -34.94 -18.43 -4.24
N SER A 24 -35.55 -18.45 -5.43
CA SER A 24 -34.99 -17.77 -6.60
C SER A 24 -35.23 -16.25 -6.57
N LYS A 25 -36.43 -15.81 -6.19
CA LYS A 25 -36.77 -14.37 -6.14
C LYS A 25 -36.12 -13.67 -4.95
N ASP A 26 -36.13 -14.30 -3.78
CA ASP A 26 -35.51 -13.73 -2.58
C ASP A 26 -33.97 -13.70 -2.72
N GLY A 27 -33.40 -14.69 -3.42
CA GLY A 27 -31.98 -14.73 -3.74
C GLY A 27 -31.53 -13.63 -4.70
N GLU A 28 -32.33 -13.31 -5.72
CA GLU A 28 -32.02 -12.27 -6.69
C GLU A 28 -32.10 -10.86 -6.07
N ALA A 29 -33.16 -10.58 -5.30
CA ALA A 29 -33.29 -9.32 -4.56
C ALA A 29 -32.16 -9.14 -3.54
N SER A 30 -31.74 -10.22 -2.87
CA SER A 30 -30.58 -10.20 -1.97
C SER A 30 -29.27 -9.89 -2.71
N ALA A 31 -29.07 -10.48 -3.89
CA ALA A 31 -27.88 -10.24 -4.70
C ALA A 31 -27.80 -8.79 -5.22
N GLU A 32 -28.92 -8.22 -5.65
CA GLU A 32 -29.00 -6.82 -6.07
C GLU A 32 -28.73 -5.86 -4.91
N ALA A 33 -29.31 -6.12 -3.73
CA ALA A 33 -29.05 -5.33 -2.53
C ALA A 33 -27.57 -5.37 -2.11
N MET A 34 -26.94 -6.55 -2.15
CA MET A 34 -25.50 -6.70 -1.86
C MET A 34 -24.64 -5.94 -2.87
N LEU A 35 -24.95 -6.05 -4.16
CA LEU A 35 -24.23 -5.32 -5.20
C LEU A 35 -24.36 -3.81 -5.02
N SER A 36 -25.57 -3.33 -4.72
CA SER A 36 -25.83 -1.92 -4.47
C SER A 36 -25.04 -1.40 -3.26
N ALA A 37 -25.05 -2.13 -2.14
CA ALA A 37 -24.29 -1.76 -0.95
C ALA A 37 -22.78 -1.71 -1.22
N TYR A 38 -22.28 -2.73 -1.92
CA TYR A 38 -20.88 -2.79 -2.33
C TYR A 38 -20.49 -1.65 -3.28
N ALA A 39 -21.34 -1.34 -4.28
CA ALA A 39 -21.13 -0.24 -5.21
C ALA A 39 -21.03 1.12 -4.49
N VAL A 40 -21.91 1.36 -3.50
CA VAL A 40 -21.85 2.56 -2.66
C VAL A 40 -20.56 2.60 -1.85
N GLN A 41 -20.18 1.50 -1.21
CA GLN A 41 -18.95 1.45 -0.41
C GLN A 41 -17.70 1.67 -1.26
N LEU A 42 -17.66 1.06 -2.44
CA LEU A 42 -16.56 1.23 -3.39
C LEU A 42 -16.48 2.67 -3.90
N ALA A 43 -17.60 3.28 -4.26
CA ALA A 43 -17.63 4.67 -4.72
C ALA A 43 -17.15 5.64 -3.64
N LEU A 44 -17.63 5.48 -2.39
CA LEU A 44 -17.18 6.31 -1.26
C LEU A 44 -15.70 6.08 -0.93
N THR A 45 -15.21 4.85 -1.04
CA THR A 45 -13.78 4.50 -0.89
C THR A 45 -12.93 5.19 -1.94
N GLU A 46 -13.32 5.14 -3.20
CA GLU A 46 -12.60 5.81 -4.28
C GLU A 46 -12.68 7.33 -4.16
N MET A 47 -13.80 7.89 -3.70
CA MET A 47 -13.90 9.32 -3.40
C MET A 47 -12.94 9.75 -2.27
N ALA A 48 -12.86 8.98 -1.19
CA ALA A 48 -11.92 9.23 -0.10
C ALA A 48 -10.46 9.10 -0.59
N ASN A 49 -10.18 8.10 -1.42
CA ASN A 49 -8.87 7.91 -2.07
C ASN A 49 -8.51 9.10 -2.97
N LEU A 50 -9.45 9.58 -3.80
CA LEU A 50 -9.24 10.74 -4.67
C LEU A 50 -9.00 12.05 -3.89
N GLN A 51 -9.57 12.20 -2.69
CA GLN A 51 -9.30 13.34 -1.82
C GLN A 51 -7.92 13.25 -1.17
N GLY A 52 -7.51 12.03 -0.77
CA GLY A 52 -6.20 11.77 -0.18
C GLY A 52 -5.08 11.63 -1.21
N ASN A 53 -5.40 11.52 -2.50
CA ASN A 53 -4.44 11.44 -3.59
C ASN A 53 -3.65 12.75 -3.70
N LEU A 54 -2.52 12.79 -3.00
CA LEU A 54 -1.52 13.86 -3.08
C LEU A 54 -0.68 13.79 -4.38
N PHE A 55 -1.08 12.97 -5.37
CA PHE A 55 -0.31 12.75 -6.61
C PHE A 55 -0.37 13.95 -7.56
N ILE A 56 0.80 14.42 -8.00
CA ILE A 56 0.95 15.75 -8.59
C ILE A 56 0.77 15.81 -10.11
N PHE A 57 0.76 14.72 -10.88
CA PHE A 57 0.56 14.82 -12.33
C PHE A 57 0.12 13.51 -13.01
N PRO A 58 -0.65 13.60 -14.10
CA PRO A 58 -1.79 14.48 -14.37
C PRO A 58 -3.08 13.66 -14.13
N SER A 59 -4.15 14.23 -13.59
CA SER A 59 -4.89 15.18 -14.40
C SER A 59 -6.15 15.62 -13.67
N ALA A 60 -6.37 16.93 -13.67
CA ALA A 60 -7.71 17.45 -13.43
C ALA A 60 -8.72 16.72 -14.34
N PHE A 61 -8.36 16.39 -15.58
CA PHE A 61 -9.18 15.62 -16.51
C PHE A 61 -9.70 14.28 -15.94
N TRP A 62 -8.84 13.39 -15.45
CA TRP A 62 -9.25 12.11 -14.88
C TRP A 62 -10.12 12.32 -13.64
N HIS A 63 -9.81 13.30 -12.80
CA HIS A 63 -10.65 13.64 -11.65
C HIS A 63 -12.04 14.10 -12.11
N TRP A 64 -12.12 15.04 -13.07
CA TRP A 64 -13.37 15.52 -13.65
C TRP A 64 -14.17 14.43 -14.35
N LEU A 65 -13.52 13.37 -14.83
CA LEU A 65 -14.18 12.23 -15.45
C LEU A 65 -14.68 11.20 -14.41
N VAL A 66 -13.86 10.90 -13.40
CA VAL A 66 -14.16 9.88 -12.38
C VAL A 66 -15.21 10.38 -11.38
N TRP A 67 -15.13 11.64 -10.90
CA TRP A 67 -16.06 12.15 -9.89
C TRP A 67 -17.54 12.06 -10.31
N PRO A 68 -17.95 12.50 -11.51
CA PRO A 68 -19.34 12.35 -11.97
C PRO A 68 -19.77 10.89 -12.08
N LEU A 69 -18.87 9.99 -12.50
CA LEU A 69 -19.17 8.56 -12.57
C LEU A 69 -19.38 7.95 -11.18
N LEU A 70 -18.54 8.30 -10.19
CA LEU A 70 -18.72 7.86 -8.80
C LEU A 70 -19.99 8.44 -8.19
N CYS A 71 -20.31 9.72 -8.43
CA CYS A 71 -21.59 10.30 -8.04
C CYS A 71 -22.76 9.56 -8.69
N LEU A 72 -22.65 9.20 -9.96
CA LEU A 72 -23.68 8.43 -10.66
C LEU A 72 -23.83 7.03 -10.07
N VAL A 73 -22.74 6.37 -9.66
CA VAL A 73 -22.81 5.10 -8.90
C VAL A 73 -23.59 5.29 -7.59
N LEU A 74 -23.40 6.40 -6.87
CA LEU A 74 -24.18 6.66 -5.64
C LEU A 74 -25.67 6.90 -5.91
N VAL A 75 -26.03 7.46 -7.07
CA VAL A 75 -27.43 7.72 -7.47
C VAL A 75 -28.11 6.45 -7.99
N VAL A 76 -27.41 5.62 -8.76
CA VAL A 76 -27.92 4.36 -9.33
C VAL A 76 -27.03 3.15 -8.97
N PRO A 77 -26.91 2.81 -7.67
CA PRO A 77 -25.94 1.81 -7.20
C PRO A 77 -26.24 0.38 -7.65
N SER A 78 -27.46 0.08 -8.07
CA SER A 78 -27.82 -1.22 -8.65
C SER A 78 -27.42 -1.36 -10.13
N ASN A 79 -27.05 -0.27 -10.81
CA ASN A 79 -26.71 -0.31 -12.24
C ASN A 79 -25.28 -0.81 -12.46
N ARG A 80 -25.16 -2.08 -12.86
CA ARG A 80 -23.88 -2.76 -13.11
C ARG A 80 -23.01 -2.09 -14.17
N TRP A 81 -23.61 -1.48 -15.19
CA TRP A 81 -22.88 -0.83 -16.27
C TRP A 81 -22.24 0.47 -15.82
N VAL A 82 -22.96 1.26 -15.03
CA VAL A 82 -22.41 2.50 -14.44
C VAL A 82 -21.22 2.16 -13.54
N LEU A 83 -21.35 1.15 -12.68
CA LEU A 83 -20.26 0.66 -11.84
C LEU A 83 -19.06 0.18 -12.67
N ALA A 84 -19.30 -0.65 -13.69
CA ALA A 84 -18.24 -1.18 -14.55
C ALA A 84 -17.49 -0.06 -15.29
N VAL A 85 -18.21 0.92 -15.85
CA VAL A 85 -17.60 2.09 -16.53
C VAL A 85 -16.80 2.93 -15.54
N ALA A 86 -17.35 3.21 -14.36
CA ALA A 86 -16.64 3.94 -13.31
C ALA A 86 -15.32 3.25 -12.93
N LEU A 87 -15.35 1.92 -12.77
CA LEU A 87 -14.16 1.14 -12.47
C LEU A 87 -13.16 1.13 -13.62
N ILE A 88 -13.59 0.94 -14.86
CA ILE A 88 -12.70 0.96 -16.03
C ILE A 88 -12.00 2.32 -16.14
N VAL A 89 -12.73 3.42 -16.01
CA VAL A 89 -12.16 4.77 -16.06
C VAL A 89 -11.19 5.01 -14.91
N ARG A 90 -11.54 4.59 -13.68
CA ARG A 90 -10.66 4.69 -12.52
C ARG A 90 -9.36 3.90 -12.73
N ARG A 91 -9.44 2.70 -13.32
CA ARG A 91 -8.28 1.86 -13.62
C ARG A 91 -7.41 2.50 -14.71
N ALA A 92 -8.02 3.07 -15.74
CA ALA A 92 -7.31 3.78 -16.80
C ALA A 92 -6.55 5.00 -16.24
N MET A 93 -7.17 5.73 -15.30
CA MET A 93 -6.49 6.78 -14.53
C MET A 93 -5.29 6.22 -13.76
N THR A 94 -5.44 5.13 -12.99
CA THR A 94 -4.34 4.48 -12.28
C THR A 94 -3.20 4.09 -13.25
N LEU A 95 -3.52 3.48 -14.39
CA LEU A 95 -2.51 3.10 -15.38
C LEU A 95 -1.81 4.31 -16.02
N ALA A 96 -2.54 5.41 -16.21
CA ALA A 96 -1.97 6.65 -16.75
C ALA A 96 -1.01 7.32 -15.77
N GLU A 97 -1.35 7.28 -14.48
CA GLU A 97 -0.55 7.83 -13.37
C GLU A 97 0.71 6.99 -13.09
N ALA A 98 0.70 5.67 -13.37
CA ALA A 98 1.88 4.81 -13.21
C ALA A 98 3.10 5.42 -13.94
N PRO A 99 4.35 5.28 -13.47
CA PRO A 99 4.78 4.56 -12.28
C PRO A 99 4.58 5.39 -10.99
N PHE A 100 4.05 6.62 -11.07
CA PHE A 100 3.94 7.54 -9.92
C PHE A 100 2.71 7.26 -9.07
N VAL A 101 2.25 6.02 -9.09
CA VAL A 101 1.08 5.54 -8.41
C VAL A 101 1.56 4.71 -7.25
N TRP A 102 1.02 5.03 -6.08
CA TRP A 102 1.27 4.24 -4.88
C TRP A 102 0.97 2.77 -5.16
N ASP A 103 1.82 1.85 -4.74
CA ASP A 103 1.65 0.47 -5.15
C ASP A 103 0.34 -0.15 -4.63
N ALA A 104 -0.20 0.32 -3.50
CA ALA A 104 -1.57 0.03 -3.07
C ALA A 104 -2.64 0.37 -4.12
N CYS A 105 -2.44 1.32 -5.03
CA CYS A 105 -3.33 1.57 -6.16
C CYS A 105 -3.13 0.58 -7.31
N VAL A 106 -1.91 0.04 -7.53
CA VAL A 106 -1.65 -1.08 -8.46
C VAL A 106 -2.26 -2.37 -7.89
N TRP A 107 -2.11 -2.61 -6.60
CA TRP A 107 -2.81 -3.67 -5.87
C TRP A 107 -4.33 -3.48 -5.92
N MET A 108 -4.82 -2.26 -5.70
CA MET A 108 -6.24 -1.95 -5.84
C MET A 108 -6.69 -2.29 -7.26
N LEU A 109 -5.88 -1.97 -8.28
CA LEU A 109 -6.15 -2.36 -9.67
C LEU A 109 -6.25 -3.88 -9.83
N GLN A 110 -5.32 -4.64 -9.27
CA GLN A 110 -5.36 -6.11 -9.35
C GLN A 110 -6.53 -6.70 -8.57
N THR A 111 -6.78 -6.27 -7.34
CA THR A 111 -7.91 -6.73 -6.51
C THR A 111 -9.24 -6.34 -7.13
N ASP A 112 -9.39 -5.16 -7.72
CA ASP A 112 -10.59 -4.77 -8.46
C ASP A 112 -10.80 -5.61 -9.72
N LEU A 113 -9.73 -5.93 -10.45
CA LEU A 113 -9.80 -6.87 -11.58
C LEU A 113 -10.18 -8.29 -11.13
N MET A 114 -9.70 -8.73 -9.97
CA MET A 114 -10.10 -10.00 -9.34
C MET A 114 -11.55 -9.99 -8.89
N LEU A 115 -12.05 -8.87 -8.36
CA LEU A 115 -13.45 -8.71 -7.96
C LEU A 115 -14.39 -8.69 -9.17
N LEU A 116 -13.95 -8.12 -10.30
CA LEU A 116 -14.66 -8.21 -11.58
C LEU A 116 -14.81 -9.64 -12.10
N VAL A 117 -13.97 -10.58 -11.63
CA VAL A 117 -13.94 -11.96 -12.11
C VAL A 117 -14.33 -12.99 -11.03
N GLY A 118 -14.40 -12.60 -9.76
CA GLY A 118 -14.97 -13.38 -8.68
C GLY A 118 -13.95 -14.16 -7.83
N LEU A 119 -13.30 -13.43 -6.91
CA LEU A 119 -12.71 -13.87 -5.63
C LEU A 119 -11.22 -14.21 -5.62
N LEU A 120 -10.46 -13.59 -4.68
CA LEU A 120 -9.59 -14.23 -3.68
C LEU A 120 -9.08 -13.23 -2.62
N GLU A 121 -8.60 -13.75 -1.48
CA GLU A 121 -8.19 -13.07 -0.24
C GLU A 121 -6.70 -13.36 0.12
N LEU A 122 -5.76 -13.29 -0.83
CA LEU A 122 -4.35 -13.69 -0.61
C LEU A 122 -3.45 -12.65 0.08
N ASP A 123 -3.94 -11.42 0.26
CA ASP A 123 -3.10 -10.25 0.49
C ASP A 123 -2.32 -10.24 1.83
N PRO A 124 -2.93 -10.45 3.00
CA PRO A 124 -2.22 -10.15 4.24
C PRO A 124 -1.13 -11.18 4.58
N VAL A 125 -1.21 -12.38 3.98
CA VAL A 125 -0.16 -13.39 4.12
C VAL A 125 1.14 -12.89 3.50
N ALA A 126 1.07 -12.21 2.35
CA ALA A 126 2.25 -11.69 1.68
C ALA A 126 2.90 -10.54 2.47
N CYS A 127 2.08 -9.62 3.00
CA CYS A 127 2.54 -8.49 3.82
C CYS A 127 3.37 -8.94 5.02
N GLY A 128 2.85 -9.91 5.78
CA GLY A 128 3.58 -10.47 6.92
C GLY A 128 4.77 -11.32 6.49
N PHE A 129 4.65 -12.07 5.40
CA PHE A 129 5.73 -12.90 4.85
C PHE A 129 6.99 -12.06 4.54
N TRP A 130 6.85 -10.98 3.79
CA TRP A 130 8.00 -10.16 3.39
C TRP A 130 8.65 -9.38 4.54
N LYS A 131 7.94 -9.23 5.67
CA LYS A 131 8.48 -8.67 6.92
C LYS A 131 9.40 -9.63 7.68
N PHE A 132 9.47 -10.92 7.31
CA PHE A 132 10.47 -11.85 7.85
C PHE A 132 11.83 -11.66 7.17
N ASN A 133 12.44 -10.51 7.43
CA ASN A 133 13.79 -10.15 6.97
C ASN A 133 14.60 -9.54 8.12
N THR A 134 15.92 -9.53 7.98
CA THR A 134 16.83 -9.14 9.07
C THR A 134 16.71 -7.66 9.45
N SER A 135 16.37 -6.78 8.50
CA SER A 135 16.24 -5.34 8.78
C SER A 135 14.95 -5.01 9.51
N PHE A 136 13.82 -5.57 9.05
CA PHE A 136 12.53 -5.33 9.67
C PHE A 136 12.46 -5.86 11.09
N LEU A 137 12.98 -7.07 11.32
CA LEU A 137 12.97 -7.70 12.64
C LEU A 137 13.95 -7.07 13.63
N ASP A 138 14.79 -6.12 13.21
CA ASP A 138 15.64 -5.34 14.10
C ASP A 138 14.89 -4.11 14.62
N PRO A 139 14.50 -4.08 15.91
CA PRO A 139 13.74 -2.96 16.47
C PRO A 139 14.55 -1.65 16.56
N ARG A 140 15.85 -1.65 16.23
CA ARG A 140 16.66 -0.43 16.19
C ARG A 140 16.40 0.39 14.93
N ALA A 141 15.92 -0.26 13.86
CA ALA A 141 15.69 0.36 12.57
C ALA A 141 14.28 0.11 12.02
N SER A 142 13.47 -0.73 12.66
CA SER A 142 12.18 -1.18 12.14
C SER A 142 11.15 -0.06 11.99
N CYS A 143 10.43 -0.04 10.87
CA CYS A 143 9.27 0.84 10.72
C CYS A 143 8.16 0.54 11.75
N ALA A 144 7.99 -0.72 12.18
CA ALA A 144 7.00 -1.06 13.20
C ALA A 144 7.29 -0.35 14.54
N SER A 145 8.56 -0.22 14.90
CA SER A 145 9.00 0.50 16.09
C SER A 145 8.73 2.00 15.97
N VAL A 146 8.98 2.59 14.79
CA VAL A 146 8.63 3.99 14.50
C VAL A 146 7.15 4.25 14.70
N LEU A 147 6.28 3.47 14.05
CA LEU A 147 4.82 3.62 14.13
C LEU A 147 4.31 3.43 15.57
N THR A 148 4.81 2.41 16.27
CA THR A 148 4.43 2.14 17.67
C THR A 148 4.77 3.31 18.58
N VAL A 149 5.99 3.86 18.46
CA VAL A 149 6.43 4.97 19.30
C VAL A 149 5.70 6.27 18.94
N GLN A 150 5.42 6.53 17.67
CA GLN A 150 4.60 7.68 17.26
C GLN A 150 3.19 7.62 17.86
N LEU A 151 2.53 6.45 17.82
CA LEU A 151 1.21 6.25 18.45
C LEU A 151 1.25 6.47 19.96
N ILE A 152 2.27 5.94 20.65
CA ILE A 152 2.45 6.13 22.10
C ILE A 152 2.68 7.61 22.42
N ALA A 153 3.56 8.29 21.68
CA ALA A 153 3.85 9.70 21.89
C ALA A 153 2.61 10.59 21.69
N ALA A 154 1.77 10.28 20.69
CA ALA A 154 0.58 11.07 20.39
C ALA A 154 -0.59 10.80 21.34
N TYR A 155 -0.85 9.53 21.69
CA TYR A 155 -2.11 9.14 22.35
C TYR A 155 -1.94 8.55 23.75
N ALA A 156 -0.73 8.17 24.14
CA ALA A 156 -0.43 7.63 25.46
C ALA A 156 0.92 8.14 26.01
N PRO A 157 1.17 9.47 26.04
CA PRO A 157 2.47 10.04 26.39
C PRO A 157 2.92 9.75 27.84
N SER A 158 1.98 9.35 28.72
CA SER A 158 2.25 8.94 30.09
C SER A 158 2.75 7.49 30.22
N THR A 159 2.90 6.75 29.11
CA THR A 159 3.40 5.37 29.13
C THR A 159 4.84 5.33 29.66
N PRO A 160 5.14 4.51 30.69
CA PRO A 160 6.49 4.39 31.22
C PRO A 160 7.51 3.97 30.15
N LEU A 161 8.71 4.56 30.15
CA LEU A 161 9.75 4.29 29.15
C LEU A 161 10.07 2.79 29.01
N ALA A 162 10.08 2.03 30.10
CA ALA A 162 10.29 0.59 30.07
C ALA A 162 9.21 -0.16 29.28
N ALA A 163 7.93 0.24 29.45
CA ALA A 163 6.82 -0.34 28.70
C ALA A 163 6.89 0.06 27.23
N THR A 164 7.17 1.33 26.93
CA THR A 164 7.40 1.82 25.55
C THR A 164 8.52 1.04 24.87
N LYS A 165 9.62 0.79 25.58
CA LYS A 165 10.74 0.01 25.05
C LYS A 165 10.34 -1.42 24.73
N ILE A 166 9.65 -2.11 25.65
CA ILE A 166 9.16 -3.48 25.41
C ILE A 166 8.23 -3.53 24.20
N LEU A 167 7.30 -2.59 24.08
CA LEU A 167 6.37 -2.51 22.95
C LEU A 167 7.13 -2.22 21.64
N SER A 168 8.06 -1.27 21.64
CA SER A 168 8.91 -0.94 20.50
C SER A 168 9.74 -2.13 20.04
N ASP A 169 10.39 -2.84 20.98
CA ASP A 169 11.25 -4.00 20.71
C ASP A 169 10.44 -5.20 20.18
N ALA A 170 9.23 -5.41 20.69
CA ALA A 170 8.36 -6.51 20.26
C ALA A 170 7.60 -6.21 18.96
N SER A 171 7.38 -4.92 18.65
CA SER A 171 6.52 -4.49 17.54
C SER A 171 6.86 -5.13 16.18
N PRO A 172 8.13 -5.34 15.77
CA PRO A 172 8.38 -5.90 14.45
C PRO A 172 7.89 -7.34 14.32
N LEU A 173 8.18 -8.17 15.34
CA LEU A 173 7.70 -9.55 15.35
C LEU A 173 6.17 -9.61 15.44
N LEU A 174 5.56 -8.75 16.27
CA LEU A 174 4.11 -8.69 16.42
C LEU A 174 3.41 -8.29 15.11
N VAL A 175 3.96 -7.34 14.36
CA VAL A 175 3.40 -6.94 13.06
C VAL A 175 3.61 -8.04 12.02
N ALA A 176 4.82 -8.59 11.87
CA ALA A 176 5.10 -9.64 10.90
C ALA A 176 4.24 -10.90 11.12
N ALA A 177 4.19 -11.37 12.37
CA ALA A 177 3.36 -12.51 12.75
C ALA A 177 1.88 -12.18 12.69
N GLY A 178 1.47 -11.00 13.15
CA GLY A 178 0.09 -10.53 13.16
C GLY A 178 -0.52 -10.47 11.77
N GLU A 179 0.16 -9.85 10.81
CA GLU A 179 -0.28 -9.79 9.42
C GLU A 179 -0.36 -11.18 8.78
N THR A 180 0.64 -12.04 9.03
CA THR A 180 0.64 -13.42 8.53
C THR A 180 -0.55 -14.21 9.07
N VAL A 181 -0.75 -14.19 10.39
CA VAL A 181 -1.86 -14.88 11.06
C VAL A 181 -3.20 -14.34 10.58
N MET A 182 -3.33 -13.01 10.46
CA MET A 182 -4.52 -12.37 9.93
C MET A 182 -4.86 -12.88 8.53
N GLY A 183 -3.89 -12.92 7.62
CA GLY A 183 -4.09 -13.46 6.27
C GLY A 183 -4.48 -14.93 6.28
N LEU A 184 -3.81 -15.76 7.08
CA LEU A 184 -4.15 -17.18 7.21
C LEU A 184 -5.57 -17.38 7.75
N LEU A 185 -5.98 -16.59 8.73
CA LEU A 185 -7.33 -16.65 9.32
C LEU A 185 -8.43 -16.29 8.31
N LEU A 186 -8.18 -15.32 7.42
CA LEU A 186 -9.09 -14.96 6.34
C LEU A 186 -9.24 -16.10 5.32
N LEU A 187 -8.15 -16.81 5.01
CA LEU A 187 -8.17 -17.96 4.09
C LEU A 187 -8.88 -19.21 4.63
N VAL A 188 -9.09 -19.32 5.96
CA VAL A 188 -9.80 -20.48 6.53
C VAL A 188 -11.27 -20.44 6.13
N LYS A 189 -11.82 -21.55 5.63
CA LYS A 189 -13.26 -21.66 5.29
C LYS A 189 -14.23 -21.53 6.47
N ASN A 190 -13.71 -21.39 7.69
CA ASN A 190 -14.50 -21.30 8.91
C ASN A 190 -14.81 -19.84 9.24
N ARG A 191 -16.10 -19.51 9.24
CA ARG A 191 -16.62 -18.15 9.49
C ARG A 191 -16.14 -17.53 10.80
N PHE A 192 -15.97 -18.32 11.85
CA PHE A 192 -15.48 -17.81 13.13
C PHE A 192 -14.04 -17.30 13.00
N TRP A 193 -13.16 -18.10 12.39
CA TRP A 193 -11.76 -17.72 12.17
C TRP A 193 -11.63 -16.54 11.21
N GLN A 194 -12.43 -16.49 10.14
CA GLN A 194 -12.46 -15.34 9.24
C GLN A 194 -12.86 -14.05 9.94
N LYS A 195 -13.86 -14.09 10.85
CA LYS A 195 -14.23 -12.91 11.65
C LYS A 195 -13.10 -12.44 12.56
N ILE A 196 -12.34 -13.36 13.14
CA ILE A 196 -11.15 -13.01 13.92
C ILE A 196 -10.12 -12.34 12.98
N GLY A 197 -9.88 -12.89 11.79
CA GLY A 197 -9.01 -12.28 10.78
C GLY A 197 -9.44 -10.85 10.42
N VAL A 198 -10.71 -10.62 10.11
CA VAL A 198 -11.26 -9.28 9.83
C VAL A 198 -11.12 -8.37 11.06
N PHE A 199 -11.41 -8.85 12.27
CA PHE A 199 -11.24 -8.05 13.48
C PHE A 199 -9.80 -7.61 13.70
N LEU A 200 -8.83 -8.52 13.51
CA LEU A 200 -7.40 -8.19 13.58
C LEU A 200 -7.02 -7.16 12.51
N ALA A 201 -7.58 -7.26 11.30
CA ALA A 201 -7.40 -6.27 10.26
C ALA A 201 -7.93 -4.89 10.66
N LEU A 202 -9.12 -4.81 11.27
CA LEU A 202 -9.65 -3.56 11.81
C LEU A 202 -8.72 -2.95 12.86
N LEU A 203 -8.11 -3.76 13.73
CA LEU A 203 -7.19 -3.24 14.75
C LEU A 203 -5.87 -2.73 14.15
N LEU A 204 -5.27 -3.50 13.25
CA LEU A 204 -4.05 -3.09 12.55
C LEU A 204 -4.28 -1.79 11.77
N HIS A 205 -5.34 -1.74 10.97
CA HIS A 205 -5.64 -0.59 10.14
C HIS A 205 -6.15 0.62 10.94
N LEU A 206 -6.63 0.42 12.17
CA LEU A 206 -6.88 1.51 13.11
C LEU A 206 -5.56 2.15 13.52
N GLY A 207 -4.54 1.35 13.84
CA GLY A 207 -3.19 1.84 14.11
C GLY A 207 -2.62 2.64 12.93
N ILE A 208 -2.74 2.12 11.71
CA ILE A 208 -2.26 2.81 10.49
C ILE A 208 -3.03 4.12 10.24
N ALA A 209 -4.37 4.10 10.34
CA ALA A 209 -5.20 5.26 10.03
C ALA A 209 -5.01 6.41 11.02
N PHE A 210 -4.67 6.11 12.27
CA PHE A 210 -4.41 7.09 13.32
C PHE A 210 -2.93 7.27 13.63
N SER A 211 -2.02 6.65 12.88
CA SER A 211 -0.60 6.96 13.03
C SER A 211 -0.37 8.45 12.75
N PRO A 212 0.40 9.18 13.57
CA PRO A 212 0.73 10.56 13.30
C PRO A 212 1.47 10.74 11.95
N PHE A 213 1.37 11.94 11.38
CA PHE A 213 2.15 12.37 10.23
C PHE A 213 3.67 12.20 10.52
N PRO A 214 4.48 11.70 9.57
CA PRO A 214 4.17 11.47 8.15
C PRO A 214 3.44 10.15 7.82
N ASN A 215 3.27 9.26 8.79
CA ASN A 215 2.79 7.89 8.56
C ASN A 215 1.26 7.72 8.64
N GLN A 216 0.53 8.83 8.62
CA GLN A 216 -0.92 8.84 8.61
C GLN A 216 -1.46 8.44 7.24
N VAL A 217 -1.64 7.14 6.99
CA VAL A 217 -2.08 6.61 5.68
C VAL A 217 -3.49 6.01 5.77
N ALA A 218 -4.47 6.79 6.23
CA ALA A 218 -5.84 6.31 6.45
C ALA A 218 -6.52 5.82 5.16
N VAL A 219 -6.14 6.35 3.99
CA VAL A 219 -6.64 5.87 2.69
C VAL A 219 -6.37 4.37 2.49
N TYR A 220 -5.17 3.90 2.84
CA TYR A 220 -4.81 2.49 2.75
C TYR A 220 -5.77 1.61 3.57
N SER A 221 -6.08 2.06 4.78
CA SER A 221 -7.04 1.41 5.67
C SER A 221 -8.47 1.38 5.14
N VAL A 222 -8.94 2.47 4.52
CA VAL A 222 -10.26 2.50 3.88
C VAL A 222 -10.35 1.49 2.73
N VAL A 223 -9.33 1.42 1.88
CA VAL A 223 -9.32 0.48 0.75
C VAL A 223 -9.34 -0.96 1.26
N CYS A 224 -8.57 -1.30 2.28
CA CYS A 224 -8.57 -2.64 2.88
C CYS A 224 -9.97 -3.04 3.37
N LEU A 225 -10.62 -2.21 4.20
CA LEU A 225 -11.96 -2.53 4.76
C LEU A 225 -13.04 -2.64 3.68
N CYS A 226 -12.93 -1.86 2.59
CA CYS A 226 -13.81 -2.01 1.44
C CYS A 226 -13.76 -3.43 0.85
N ARG A 227 -12.62 -4.11 0.93
CA ARG A 227 -12.46 -5.49 0.41
C ARG A 227 -12.90 -6.54 1.42
N LEU A 228 -12.74 -6.28 2.71
CA LEU A 228 -13.23 -7.16 3.77
C LEU A 228 -14.77 -7.30 3.79
N PHE A 229 -15.50 -6.41 3.09
CA PHE A 229 -16.92 -6.59 2.77
C PHE A 229 -17.23 -8.01 2.26
N ASN A 230 -16.36 -8.57 1.41
CA ASN A 230 -16.57 -9.87 0.78
C ASN A 230 -16.54 -11.04 1.77
N VAL A 231 -16.02 -10.85 2.98
CA VAL A 231 -16.01 -11.87 4.02
C VAL A 231 -17.41 -12.06 4.59
N VAL A 232 -18.19 -11.00 4.81
CA VAL A 232 -19.55 -11.05 5.40
C VAL A 232 -20.55 -10.13 4.67
N PRO A 233 -20.72 -10.27 3.34
CA PRO A 233 -21.34 -9.24 2.50
C PRO A 233 -22.80 -8.97 2.85
N ALA A 234 -23.57 -10.01 3.20
CA ALA A 234 -24.98 -9.85 3.45
C ALA A 234 -25.28 -9.21 4.83
N THR A 235 -24.55 -9.57 5.89
CA THR A 235 -24.71 -8.88 7.19
C THR A 235 -24.11 -7.48 7.18
N TRP A 236 -23.08 -7.24 6.37
CA TRP A 236 -22.57 -5.91 6.12
C TRP A 236 -23.59 -5.02 5.42
N THR A 237 -24.24 -5.53 4.38
CA THR A 237 -25.34 -4.85 3.67
C THR A 237 -26.48 -4.50 4.63
N LEU A 238 -26.88 -5.45 5.48
CA LEU A 238 -27.89 -5.21 6.51
C LEU A 238 -27.45 -4.13 7.52
N ALA A 239 -26.21 -4.18 7.99
CA ALA A 239 -25.66 -3.19 8.92
C ALA A 239 -25.64 -1.78 8.31
N GLN A 240 -25.24 -1.67 7.04
CA GLN A 240 -25.22 -0.40 6.32
C GLN A 240 -26.65 0.15 6.14
N ASN A 241 -27.59 -0.70 5.71
CA ASN A 241 -29.00 -0.31 5.56
C ASN A 241 -29.64 0.08 6.90
N GLU A 242 -29.32 -0.65 7.98
CA GLU A 242 -29.71 -0.27 9.32
C GLU A 242 -29.22 1.14 9.63
N LEU A 243 -27.92 1.43 9.47
CA LEU A 243 -27.35 2.74 9.82
C LEU A 243 -27.87 3.90 8.96
N LEU A 244 -28.29 3.64 7.72
CA LEU A 244 -28.83 4.66 6.81
C LEU A 244 -30.35 4.90 6.96
N SER A 245 -31.11 3.92 7.45
CA SER A 245 -32.58 4.03 7.62
C SER A 245 -33.00 5.04 8.70
N LEU A 246 -34.28 5.40 8.84
CA LEU A 246 -34.70 6.18 10.02
C LEU A 246 -34.69 5.30 11.30
N PRO A 247 -34.20 5.81 12.44
CA PRO A 247 -34.19 5.04 13.67
C PRO A 247 -35.62 4.75 14.13
N LYS A 248 -35.96 3.46 14.27
CA LYS A 248 -37.29 3.02 14.74
C LYS A 248 -37.45 3.10 16.26
N THR A 249 -36.36 3.25 17.00
CA THR A 249 -36.34 3.28 18.47
C THR A 249 -35.48 4.41 19.00
N LYS A 250 -35.77 4.92 20.20
CA LYS A 250 -34.95 5.95 20.87
C LYS A 250 -33.51 5.47 21.12
N ALA A 251 -33.34 4.23 21.54
CA ALA A 251 -32.02 3.61 21.71
C ALA A 251 -31.26 3.53 20.37
N GLY A 252 -31.95 3.21 19.26
CA GLY A 252 -31.37 3.23 17.93
C GLY A 252 -30.97 4.63 17.46
N ALA A 253 -31.77 5.65 17.80
CA ALA A 253 -31.42 7.04 17.52
C ALA A 253 -30.18 7.49 18.32
N ALA A 254 -30.12 7.19 19.61
CA ALA A 254 -28.97 7.50 20.47
C ALA A 254 -27.69 6.79 19.99
N GLY A 255 -27.77 5.49 19.69
CA GLY A 255 -26.61 4.73 19.18
C GLY A 255 -26.04 5.30 17.88
N ARG A 256 -26.90 5.79 16.97
CA ARG A 256 -26.47 6.45 15.73
C ARG A 256 -25.90 7.83 15.97
N ALA A 257 -26.49 8.62 16.86
CA ALA A 257 -25.93 9.91 17.24
C ALA A 257 -24.50 9.73 17.80
N CYS A 258 -24.28 8.72 18.64
CA CYS A 258 -22.94 8.36 19.12
C CYS A 258 -22.01 7.92 17.98
N ALA A 259 -22.50 7.09 17.04
CA ALA A 259 -21.71 6.66 15.89
C ALA A 259 -21.28 7.85 15.01
N TYR A 260 -22.21 8.76 14.68
CA TYR A 260 -21.91 9.96 13.90
C TYR A 260 -21.01 10.93 14.64
N ALA A 261 -21.19 11.09 15.96
CA ALA A 261 -20.29 11.89 16.79
C ALA A 261 -18.87 11.30 16.81
N LEU A 262 -18.72 9.97 16.89
CA LEU A 262 -17.41 9.31 16.85
C LEU A 262 -16.72 9.51 15.50
N VAL A 263 -17.47 9.36 14.40
CA VAL A 263 -16.99 9.64 13.04
C VAL A 263 -16.55 11.10 12.92
N ALA A 264 -17.38 12.06 13.33
CA ALA A 264 -17.04 13.48 13.27
C ALA A 264 -15.81 13.82 14.13
N SER A 265 -15.74 13.29 15.35
CA SER A 265 -14.60 13.51 16.25
C SER A 265 -13.29 12.94 15.72
N SER A 266 -13.33 11.85 14.95
CA SER A 266 -12.10 11.27 14.37
C SER A 266 -11.41 12.20 13.37
N ALA A 267 -12.15 13.10 12.71
CA ALA A 267 -11.56 14.13 11.85
C ALA A 267 -10.67 15.13 12.64
N LEU A 268 -10.87 15.26 13.94
CA LEU A 268 -10.04 16.08 14.84
C LEU A 268 -8.70 15.42 15.19
N LEU A 269 -8.54 14.12 14.90
CA LEU A 269 -7.31 13.37 15.14
C LEU A 269 -6.36 13.41 13.94
N ASN A 270 -6.72 14.17 12.91
CA ASN A 270 -5.85 14.42 11.77
C ASN A 270 -4.63 15.22 12.21
N THR A 271 -3.45 14.67 11.96
CA THR A 271 -2.15 15.27 12.29
C THR A 271 -1.41 15.77 11.06
N ASN A 272 -1.96 15.56 9.85
CA ASN A 272 -1.34 15.99 8.61
C ASN A 272 -1.37 17.53 8.50
N PRO A 273 -0.22 18.21 8.42
CA PRO A 273 -0.17 19.68 8.38
C PRO A 273 -0.63 20.27 7.03
N VAL A 274 -0.69 19.45 5.97
CA VAL A 274 -1.04 19.89 4.62
C VAL A 274 -2.55 19.82 4.37
N VAL A 275 -3.23 18.85 5.00
CA VAL A 275 -4.65 18.58 4.79
C VAL A 275 -5.42 18.98 6.05
N LYS A 276 -6.41 19.87 5.95
CA LYS A 276 -7.22 20.29 7.11
C LYS A 276 -8.01 19.13 7.72
N ILE A 277 -8.61 18.30 6.87
CA ILE A 277 -9.39 17.12 7.25
C ILE A 277 -9.01 15.99 6.30
N ASP A 278 -8.38 14.96 6.84
CA ASP A 278 -8.20 13.69 6.15
C ASP A 278 -9.51 12.89 6.23
N TRP A 279 -10.37 13.02 5.22
CA TRP A 279 -11.68 12.35 5.17
C TRP A 279 -11.59 10.82 5.14
N ALA A 280 -10.42 10.23 4.87
CA ALA A 280 -10.26 8.79 4.96
C ALA A 280 -10.35 8.30 6.42
N GLN A 281 -9.91 9.08 7.42
CA GLN A 281 -10.06 8.74 8.84
C GLN A 281 -11.52 8.59 9.30
N PRO A 282 -12.41 9.59 9.15
CA PRO A 282 -13.81 9.46 9.53
C PRO A 282 -14.52 8.37 8.73
N TYR A 283 -14.17 8.22 7.46
CA TYR A 283 -14.75 7.15 6.66
C TYR A 283 -14.28 5.76 7.10
N TYR A 284 -13.01 5.61 7.52
CA TYR A 284 -12.51 4.38 8.13
C TYR A 284 -13.27 4.03 9.41
N VAL A 285 -13.44 5.00 10.32
CA VAL A 285 -14.21 4.81 11.57
C VAL A 285 -15.65 4.39 11.27
N TRP A 286 -16.28 5.00 10.27
CA TRP A 286 -17.61 4.60 9.81
C TRP A 286 -17.63 3.14 9.36
N GLN A 287 -16.67 2.71 8.54
CA GLN A 287 -16.59 1.31 8.10
C GLN A 287 -16.36 0.34 9.26
N CYS A 288 -15.54 0.70 10.26
CA CYS A 288 -15.38 -0.08 11.48
C CYS A 288 -16.72 -0.29 12.20
N ILE A 289 -17.52 0.77 12.37
CA ILE A 289 -18.83 0.69 13.02
C ILE A 289 -19.78 -0.24 12.23
N VAL A 290 -19.81 -0.11 10.90
CA VAL A 290 -20.60 -0.98 10.02
C VAL A 290 -20.15 -2.44 10.16
N CYS A 291 -18.84 -2.70 10.13
CA CYS A 291 -18.27 -4.05 10.24
C CYS A 291 -18.58 -4.70 11.61
N LEU A 292 -18.41 -3.97 12.70
CA LEU A 292 -18.73 -4.46 14.05
C LEU A 292 -20.22 -4.75 14.19
N ARG A 293 -21.08 -3.90 13.59
CA ARG A 293 -22.53 -4.16 13.53
C ARG A 293 -22.85 -5.39 12.68
N ALA A 294 -22.16 -5.59 11.56
CA ALA A 294 -22.31 -6.77 10.73
C ALA A 294 -21.98 -8.06 11.51
N PHE A 295 -20.92 -8.06 12.32
CA PHE A 295 -20.56 -9.20 13.17
C PHE A 295 -21.62 -9.53 14.21
N TYR A 296 -22.21 -8.49 14.81
CA TYR A 296 -23.31 -8.66 15.74
C TYR A 296 -24.51 -9.31 15.06
N LEU A 297 -24.91 -8.80 13.88
CA LEU A 297 -26.03 -9.36 13.10
C LEU A 297 -25.74 -10.79 12.63
N ASP A 298 -24.47 -11.12 12.34
CA ASP A 298 -24.06 -12.46 11.91
C ASP A 298 -24.05 -13.50 13.04
N ARG A 299 -24.24 -13.10 14.31
CA ARG A 299 -24.45 -14.04 15.41
C ARG A 299 -25.76 -14.81 15.23
N ASP A 300 -26.76 -14.16 14.65
CA ASP A 300 -28.08 -14.74 14.39
C ASP A 300 -28.01 -15.58 13.11
N ARG A 301 -27.41 -16.77 13.23
CA ARG A 301 -27.14 -17.77 12.16
C ARG A 301 -28.34 -18.12 11.26
N ARG A 302 -29.54 -17.67 11.61
CA ARG A 302 -30.77 -17.88 10.84
C ARG A 302 -30.82 -17.05 9.56
N LEU A 303 -30.02 -15.98 9.46
CA LEU A 303 -30.21 -15.01 8.40
C LEU A 303 -29.56 -15.37 7.06
N LEU A 304 -28.41 -16.05 6.98
CA LEU A 304 -27.64 -16.00 5.72
C LEU A 304 -26.80 -17.26 5.41
N THR A 305 -27.38 -18.18 4.61
CA THR A 305 -26.65 -19.18 3.81
C THR A 305 -26.52 -18.75 2.35
N THR A 306 -26.38 -17.45 2.08
CA THR A 306 -26.04 -17.00 0.72
C THR A 306 -24.63 -17.50 0.40
N ARG A 307 -24.57 -18.58 -0.39
CA ARG A 307 -23.30 -19.03 -0.96
C ARG A 307 -22.74 -17.88 -1.80
N PRO A 308 -21.42 -17.67 -1.81
CA PRO A 308 -20.80 -16.70 -2.71
C PRO A 308 -21.29 -16.94 -4.14
N ILE A 309 -21.38 -15.88 -4.93
CA ILE A 309 -21.78 -15.94 -6.34
C ILE A 309 -20.74 -16.80 -7.08
N VAL A 310 -20.94 -18.11 -7.12
CA VAL A 310 -20.09 -19.01 -7.90
C VAL A 310 -20.53 -18.88 -9.35
N ILE A 311 -19.72 -18.19 -10.16
CA ILE A 311 -19.91 -18.14 -11.61
C ILE A 311 -19.75 -19.58 -12.12
N LYS A 312 -20.87 -20.24 -12.46
CA LYS A 312 -20.86 -21.61 -12.94
C LYS A 312 -20.32 -21.65 -14.38
N GLY A 313 -19.18 -22.30 -14.59
CA GLY A 313 -18.64 -22.61 -15.92
C GLY A 313 -17.15 -22.97 -15.91
N ASN A 314 -16.69 -23.77 -16.87
CA ASN A 314 -15.26 -24.10 -16.98
C ASN A 314 -14.41 -22.87 -17.34
N LYS A 315 -14.99 -21.90 -18.07
CA LYS A 315 -14.29 -20.66 -18.44
C LYS A 315 -14.04 -19.75 -17.23
N SER A 316 -14.98 -19.63 -16.29
CA SER A 316 -14.78 -18.83 -15.08
C SER A 316 -13.72 -19.44 -14.17
N LEU A 317 -13.59 -20.77 -14.16
CA LEU A 317 -12.53 -21.45 -13.41
C LEU A 317 -11.14 -21.11 -13.95
N VAL A 318 -10.94 -21.13 -15.29
CA VAL A 318 -9.65 -20.78 -15.90
C VAL A 318 -9.29 -19.31 -15.67
N VAL A 319 -10.24 -18.39 -15.86
CA VAL A 319 -9.97 -16.96 -15.63
C VAL A 319 -9.69 -16.72 -14.14
N GLY A 320 -10.45 -17.35 -13.24
CA GLY A 320 -10.20 -17.31 -11.79
C GLY A 320 -8.78 -17.75 -11.46
N TRP A 321 -8.37 -18.96 -11.84
CA TRP A 321 -7.00 -19.45 -11.60
C TRP A 321 -5.92 -18.56 -12.21
N SER A 322 -6.16 -17.99 -13.40
CA SER A 322 -5.19 -17.09 -14.04
C SER A 322 -4.99 -15.82 -13.22
N LEU A 323 -6.06 -15.25 -12.67
CA LEU A 323 -5.98 -14.07 -11.81
C LEU A 323 -5.36 -14.37 -10.46
N ILE A 324 -5.61 -15.56 -9.92
CA ILE A 324 -4.94 -16.04 -8.70
C ILE A 324 -3.44 -16.14 -8.95
N GLY A 325 -3.05 -16.74 -10.07
CA GLY A 325 -1.64 -16.81 -10.49
C GLY A 325 -1.03 -15.42 -10.66
N LEU A 326 -1.75 -14.47 -11.24
CA LEU A 326 -1.29 -13.09 -11.41
C LEU A 326 -1.11 -12.38 -10.06
N ALA A 327 -2.08 -12.51 -9.14
CA ALA A 327 -2.00 -11.91 -7.81
C ALA A 327 -0.88 -12.54 -6.97
N ALA A 328 -0.69 -13.86 -7.05
CA ALA A 328 0.42 -14.53 -6.40
C ALA A 328 1.78 -14.13 -7.01
N PHE A 329 1.83 -13.96 -8.33
CA PHE A 329 3.02 -13.46 -9.02
C PHE A 329 3.35 -12.02 -8.62
N TYR A 330 2.37 -11.14 -8.51
CA TYR A 330 2.57 -9.80 -8.00
C TYR A 330 3.03 -9.81 -6.54
N ALA A 331 2.30 -10.52 -5.68
CA ALA A 331 2.58 -10.56 -4.25
C ALA A 331 3.96 -11.15 -3.93
N PHE A 332 4.39 -12.18 -4.67
CA PHE A 332 5.64 -12.89 -4.39
C PHE A 332 6.67 -12.78 -5.53
N GLY A 333 6.26 -13.10 -6.75
CA GLY A 333 7.16 -13.18 -7.91
C GLY A 333 7.84 -11.86 -8.26
N GLU A 334 7.14 -10.73 -8.24
CA GLU A 334 7.73 -9.43 -8.59
C GLU A 334 8.83 -9.00 -7.61
N ASN A 335 8.66 -9.27 -6.32
CA ASN A 335 9.69 -9.04 -5.31
C ASN A 335 10.89 -10.00 -5.47
N VAL A 336 10.63 -11.29 -5.76
CA VAL A 336 11.71 -12.25 -6.06
C VAL A 336 12.52 -11.80 -7.29
N LEU A 337 11.84 -11.31 -8.32
CA LEU A 337 12.48 -10.85 -9.56
C LEU A 337 13.11 -9.45 -9.43
N GLY A 338 12.68 -8.63 -8.47
CA GLY A 338 13.10 -7.22 -8.35
C GLY A 338 12.51 -6.33 -9.42
N LEU A 339 11.23 -6.55 -9.73
CA LEU A 339 10.47 -5.71 -10.66
C LEU A 339 9.82 -4.52 -9.95
N VAL A 340 9.54 -4.67 -8.66
CA VAL A 340 8.97 -3.64 -7.76
C VAL A 340 9.88 -3.48 -6.56
N ASP A 341 10.09 -2.25 -6.10
CA ASP A 341 10.93 -1.98 -4.91
C ASP A 341 10.07 -1.89 -3.63
N VAL A 342 8.92 -1.23 -3.75
CA VAL A 342 7.87 -1.24 -2.73
C VAL A 342 6.63 -1.83 -3.36
N SER A 343 5.99 -2.73 -2.61
CA SER A 343 4.68 -3.21 -2.98
C SER A 343 3.65 -3.19 -1.84
N ALA A 344 2.36 -3.24 -2.16
CA ALA A 344 1.26 -3.42 -1.23
C ALA A 344 1.36 -4.75 -0.50
N ALA A 345 2.03 -5.73 -1.12
CA ALA A 345 2.42 -7.00 -0.51
C ALA A 345 3.68 -6.89 0.35
N ALA A 346 4.44 -5.79 0.29
CA ALA A 346 5.65 -5.59 1.06
C ALA A 346 5.76 -4.18 1.69
N PRO A 347 4.68 -3.60 2.28
CA PRO A 347 4.70 -2.24 2.78
C PRO A 347 5.53 -2.20 4.07
N TYR A 348 6.36 -1.16 4.20
CA TYR A 348 7.23 -0.96 5.37
C TYR A 348 8.17 -2.13 5.67
N THR A 349 8.39 -3.03 4.71
CA THR A 349 9.14 -4.28 4.97
C THR A 349 10.63 -4.06 5.11
N GLN A 350 11.19 -2.93 4.66
CA GLN A 350 12.64 -2.73 4.62
C GLN A 350 13.37 -3.88 3.91
N ILE A 351 12.68 -4.50 2.95
CA ILE A 351 13.23 -5.59 2.17
C ILE A 351 14.21 -5.02 1.16
N ARG A 352 15.35 -5.70 1.02
CA ARG A 352 16.39 -5.26 0.09
C ARG A 352 16.07 -5.74 -1.32
N MET A 353 15.83 -4.80 -2.23
CA MET A 353 15.49 -5.07 -3.64
C MET A 353 16.62 -4.80 -4.62
N HIS A 354 17.84 -4.56 -4.12
CA HIS A 354 19.08 -4.49 -4.90
C HIS A 354 20.29 -4.65 -3.99
N ALA A 355 21.45 -5.03 -4.54
CA ALA A 355 22.65 -5.35 -3.75
C ALA A 355 22.45 -6.51 -2.75
N GLY A 356 21.85 -7.60 -3.22
CA GLY A 356 21.59 -8.81 -2.42
C GLY A 356 20.17 -8.85 -1.83
N SER A 357 19.96 -9.77 -0.88
CA SER A 357 18.68 -9.94 -0.18
C SER A 357 18.92 -10.03 1.32
N ASN A 358 18.00 -9.48 2.10
CA ASN A 358 17.96 -9.60 3.56
C ASN A 358 16.78 -10.44 4.07
N HIS A 359 15.98 -11.00 3.15
CA HIS A 359 14.83 -11.82 3.50
C HIS A 359 15.28 -13.23 3.92
N LEU A 360 14.61 -13.81 4.92
CA LEU A 360 15.10 -15.02 5.60
C LEU A 360 14.93 -16.32 4.80
N VAL A 361 14.06 -16.33 3.79
CA VAL A 361 13.66 -17.56 3.06
C VAL A 361 13.86 -17.44 1.56
N LEU A 362 13.22 -16.45 0.94
CA LEU A 362 13.29 -16.20 -0.50
C LEU A 362 14.34 -15.15 -0.86
N PRO A 363 15.05 -15.34 -1.98
CA PRO A 363 15.88 -14.28 -2.54
C PRO A 363 14.99 -13.18 -3.11
N THR A 364 15.55 -11.98 -3.17
CA THR A 364 14.98 -10.83 -3.85
C THR A 364 15.89 -10.35 -4.97
N ALA A 365 15.26 -9.65 -5.90
CA ALA A 365 15.92 -8.91 -6.97
C ALA A 365 16.76 -9.72 -7.96
N LEU A 366 16.38 -10.95 -8.27
CA LEU A 366 17.14 -11.85 -9.14
C LEU A 366 17.51 -11.22 -10.49
N LEU A 367 16.62 -10.42 -11.11
CA LEU A 367 16.91 -9.78 -12.40
C LEU A 367 17.91 -8.62 -12.28
N GLN A 368 18.05 -8.03 -11.09
CA GLN A 368 19.02 -6.96 -10.82
C GLN A 368 20.44 -7.50 -10.58
N ARG A 369 20.57 -8.80 -10.30
CA ARG A 369 21.86 -9.49 -10.04
C ARG A 369 22.62 -9.76 -11.33
N ASP A 370 22.00 -10.53 -12.23
CA ASP A 370 22.67 -11.13 -13.39
C ASP A 370 22.18 -10.59 -14.74
N GLY A 371 21.21 -9.67 -14.73
CA GLY A 371 20.49 -9.25 -15.93
C GLY A 371 21.34 -8.40 -16.88
N HIS A 372 21.73 -8.97 -18.03
CA HIS A 372 22.26 -8.20 -19.17
C HIS A 372 21.32 -7.07 -19.62
N PHE A 373 20.00 -7.30 -19.52
CA PHE A 373 18.98 -6.34 -19.95
C PHE A 373 18.92 -5.09 -19.05
N PHE A 374 19.07 -5.27 -17.73
CA PHE A 374 19.12 -4.16 -16.77
C PHE A 374 20.53 -3.63 -16.54
N ARG A 375 21.54 -4.27 -17.14
CA ARG A 375 22.97 -4.10 -16.83
C ARG A 375 23.15 -4.13 -15.32
N GLY A 376 22.81 -5.27 -14.72
CA GLY A 376 22.71 -5.51 -13.27
C GLY A 376 23.80 -4.87 -12.41
N GLY A 377 23.52 -4.78 -11.11
CA GLY A 377 24.36 -4.11 -10.12
C GLY A 377 23.83 -2.75 -9.68
N VAL A 378 24.61 -2.12 -8.82
CA VAL A 378 24.19 -0.98 -8.00
C VAL A 378 25.26 0.10 -8.03
N VAL A 379 24.82 1.36 -8.01
CA VAL A 379 25.70 2.50 -7.77
C VAL A 379 25.42 3.09 -6.39
N ARG A 380 26.46 3.59 -5.73
CA ARG A 380 26.34 4.47 -4.57
C ARG A 380 26.56 5.90 -5.01
N ILE A 381 25.60 6.77 -4.74
CA ILE A 381 25.77 8.21 -4.91
C ILE A 381 26.60 8.72 -3.73
N GLU A 382 27.75 9.29 -4.05
CA GLU A 382 28.72 9.77 -3.06
C GLU A 382 28.48 11.25 -2.72
N SER A 383 28.05 12.05 -3.71
CA SER A 383 27.68 13.45 -3.53
C SER A 383 26.93 13.99 -4.75
N SER A 384 26.11 15.01 -4.54
CA SER A 384 25.41 15.73 -5.61
C SER A 384 25.26 17.20 -5.26
N THR A 385 25.49 18.07 -6.25
CA THR A 385 25.17 19.51 -6.16
C THR A 385 23.80 19.83 -6.76
N SER A 386 23.08 18.85 -7.32
CA SER A 386 21.73 19.08 -7.86
C SER A 386 20.73 19.26 -6.73
N THR A 387 20.01 20.37 -6.76
CA THR A 387 18.91 20.63 -5.83
C THR A 387 17.77 19.66 -6.08
N TYR A 388 17.43 19.40 -7.34
CA TYR A 388 16.39 18.45 -7.71
C TYR A 388 16.66 17.04 -7.17
N LEU A 389 17.89 16.55 -7.28
CA LEU A 389 18.24 15.22 -6.80
C LEU A 389 18.21 15.13 -5.28
N ASN A 390 18.78 16.11 -4.61
CA ASN A 390 18.88 16.14 -3.14
C ASN A 390 17.50 16.33 -2.50
N ASP A 391 16.59 17.02 -3.18
CA ASP A 391 15.18 17.10 -2.79
C ASP A 391 14.46 15.76 -2.92
N LEU A 392 14.98 14.85 -3.74
CA LEU A 392 14.31 13.62 -4.10
C LEU A 392 14.90 12.42 -3.39
N TYR A 393 16.19 12.40 -3.09
CA TYR A 393 16.89 11.27 -2.51
C TYR A 393 17.85 11.66 -1.38
N PRO A 394 18.00 10.81 -0.35
CA PRO A 394 17.29 9.53 -0.15
C PRO A 394 15.88 9.68 0.46
N SER A 395 15.32 10.89 0.42
CA SER A 395 13.94 11.16 0.87
C SER A 395 13.74 11.05 2.37
N GLU A 396 14.68 11.58 3.15
CA GLU A 396 14.57 11.58 4.61
C GLU A 396 13.36 12.41 5.07
N THR A 397 12.49 11.77 5.86
CA THR A 397 11.28 12.37 6.46
C THR A 397 11.39 12.50 7.97
N THR A 398 12.54 12.17 8.55
CA THR A 398 12.81 12.30 9.99
C THR A 398 12.38 13.64 10.55
N SER A 399 12.60 14.75 9.85
CA SER A 399 12.24 16.10 10.30
C SER A 399 10.74 16.36 10.43
N LEU A 400 9.90 15.51 9.81
CA LEU A 400 8.44 15.58 9.86
C LEU A 400 7.84 14.85 11.07
N ILE A 401 8.61 13.93 11.67
CA ILE A 401 8.19 13.23 12.89
C ILE A 401 8.17 14.23 14.05
N ALA A 402 7.09 14.21 14.85
CA ALA A 402 6.96 15.04 16.03
C ALA A 402 8.22 14.97 16.93
N PRO A 403 8.77 16.11 17.41
CA PRO A 403 9.99 16.13 18.22
C PRO A 403 9.96 15.17 19.42
N GLU A 404 8.82 15.06 20.10
CA GLU A 404 8.61 14.20 21.26
C GLU A 404 8.69 12.71 20.87
N ALA A 405 8.15 12.34 19.70
CA ALA A 405 8.24 10.97 19.20
C ALA A 405 9.68 10.62 18.80
N ARG A 406 10.43 11.57 18.22
CA ARG A 406 11.87 11.37 17.90
C ARG A 406 12.73 11.20 19.15
N ASP A 407 12.53 12.04 20.16
CA ASP A 407 13.22 11.88 21.45
C ASP A 407 12.91 10.51 22.05
N LEU A 408 11.63 10.13 22.07
CA LEU A 408 11.21 8.83 22.60
C LEU A 408 11.82 7.66 21.82
N LEU A 409 11.92 7.75 20.49
CA LEU A 409 12.59 6.76 19.64
C LEU A 409 14.06 6.55 20.05
N HIS A 410 14.82 7.64 20.19
CA HIS A 410 16.21 7.54 20.63
C HIS A 410 16.32 6.93 22.03
N ARG A 411 15.43 7.31 22.94
CA ARG A 411 15.43 6.81 24.33
C ARG A 411 15.11 5.32 24.45
N VAL A 412 14.34 4.74 23.52
CA VAL A 412 14.09 3.28 23.49
C VAL A 412 15.16 2.49 22.73
N GLY A 413 16.13 3.18 22.11
CA GLY A 413 17.25 2.58 21.38
C GLY A 413 17.04 2.46 19.87
N HIS A 414 16.01 3.12 19.31
CA HIS A 414 15.82 3.23 17.87
C HIS A 414 16.74 4.32 17.29
N VAL A 415 17.18 4.18 16.02
CA VAL A 415 18.05 5.16 15.35
C VAL A 415 17.35 6.51 15.15
N GLY A 416 16.02 6.53 15.21
CA GLY A 416 15.20 7.75 15.17
C GLY A 416 15.17 8.43 13.79
N ARG A 417 15.50 7.71 12.72
CA ARG A 417 15.46 8.21 11.34
C ARG A 417 14.49 7.40 10.49
N GLU A 418 13.85 8.10 9.55
CA GLU A 418 12.86 7.54 8.64
C GLU A 418 13.05 8.14 7.25
N PHE A 419 12.93 7.30 6.22
CA PHE A 419 13.04 7.71 4.83
C PHE A 419 11.75 7.31 4.13
N SER A 420 11.11 8.26 3.44
CA SER A 420 9.93 7.97 2.64
C SER A 420 10.14 8.32 1.17
N PRO A 421 10.82 7.46 0.39
CA PRO A 421 10.98 7.66 -1.04
C PRO A 421 9.65 7.72 -1.78
N THR A 422 8.65 7.02 -1.25
CA THR A 422 7.31 6.93 -1.79
C THR A 422 6.63 8.31 -1.76
N VAL A 423 6.69 9.02 -0.62
CA VAL A 423 6.23 10.41 -0.49
C VAL A 423 6.93 11.33 -1.49
N TYR A 424 8.26 11.34 -1.54
CA TYR A 424 8.99 12.33 -2.36
C TYR A 424 8.89 12.08 -3.87
N ARG A 425 8.87 10.82 -4.31
CA ARG A 425 8.74 10.45 -5.73
C ARG A 425 7.33 10.67 -6.27
N MET A 426 6.29 10.46 -5.45
CA MET A 426 4.91 10.44 -5.94
C MET A 426 4.13 11.72 -5.61
N ILE A 427 4.40 12.37 -4.48
CA ILE A 427 3.68 13.56 -4.01
C ILE A 427 4.21 14.86 -4.66
N GLY A 428 5.18 14.76 -5.57
CA GLY A 428 5.66 15.80 -6.51
C GLY A 428 6.16 17.15 -5.93
N PRO A 429 6.56 18.09 -6.81
CA PRO A 429 7.28 19.31 -6.40
C PRO A 429 6.50 20.33 -5.55
N ILE A 430 5.17 20.42 -5.63
CA ILE A 430 4.40 21.45 -4.88
C ILE A 430 4.45 21.17 -3.38
N ASN A 431 4.33 19.90 -2.98
CA ASN A 431 4.39 19.49 -1.58
C ASN A 431 5.84 19.36 -1.07
N ARG A 432 6.84 19.19 -1.97
CA ARG A 432 8.27 19.21 -1.59
C ARG A 432 8.75 20.57 -1.06
N ARG A 433 8.03 21.67 -1.33
CA ARG A 433 8.38 23.02 -0.84
C ARG A 433 8.05 23.23 0.63
N SER A 434 7.13 22.44 1.18
CA SER A 434 6.68 22.53 2.56
C SER A 434 7.50 21.67 3.53
N MET A 435 8.51 20.94 3.03
CA MET A 435 9.33 20.05 3.83
C MET A 435 10.69 20.70 4.15
N PRO A 436 11.27 20.50 5.35
CA PRO A 436 12.53 21.12 5.75
C PRO A 436 13.69 20.70 4.84
N ARG A 437 14.48 21.66 4.34
CA ARG A 437 15.56 21.45 3.36
C ARG A 437 16.96 21.90 3.82
N ASN A 438 17.13 22.33 5.07
CA ASN A 438 18.32 23.11 5.44
C ASN A 438 19.23 22.37 6.42
N GLY A 439 20.49 22.18 6.01
CA GLY A 439 21.65 22.05 6.91
C GLY A 439 22.19 20.65 7.16
N ASP A 440 21.44 19.60 6.81
CA ASP A 440 21.88 18.23 7.09
C ASP A 440 23.00 17.77 6.14
N PRO A 441 23.96 16.96 6.63
CA PRO A 441 25.01 16.39 5.80
C PRO A 441 24.40 15.49 4.71
N PHE A 442 25.05 15.45 3.54
CA PHE A 442 24.61 14.60 2.45
C PHE A 442 24.63 13.12 2.86
N VAL A 443 23.47 12.49 2.84
CA VAL A 443 23.32 11.06 3.13
C VAL A 443 23.61 10.29 1.85
N LYS A 444 24.67 9.49 1.84
CA LYS A 444 24.98 8.60 0.72
C LYS A 444 23.85 7.58 0.57
N TYR A 445 23.59 7.17 -0.66
CA TYR A 445 22.56 6.17 -0.93
C TYR A 445 22.91 5.34 -2.15
N THR A 446 22.31 4.16 -2.23
CA THR A 446 22.46 3.25 -3.36
C THR A 446 21.18 3.17 -4.17
N ILE A 447 21.33 3.08 -5.50
CA ILE A 447 20.25 2.84 -6.45
C ILE A 447 20.72 1.82 -7.50
N PRO A 448 19.81 1.04 -8.11
CA PRO A 448 20.17 0.18 -9.23
C PRO A 448 20.74 0.96 -10.41
N ASN A 449 21.56 0.32 -11.23
CA ASN A 449 22.11 0.92 -12.45
C ASN A 449 21.01 1.45 -13.39
N PHE A 450 19.88 0.74 -13.47
CA PHE A 450 18.69 1.17 -14.19
C PHE A 450 18.17 2.54 -13.72
N GLU A 451 18.08 2.71 -12.40
CA GLU A 451 17.55 3.91 -11.77
C GLU A 451 18.48 5.10 -11.97
N LEU A 452 19.81 4.90 -11.95
CA LEU A 452 20.77 5.95 -12.28
C LEU A 452 20.50 6.54 -13.68
N ARG A 453 20.26 5.69 -14.69
CA ARG A 453 19.96 6.16 -16.06
C ARG A 453 18.69 7.00 -16.10
N ARG A 454 17.66 6.61 -15.35
CA ARG A 454 16.41 7.38 -15.22
C ARG A 454 16.68 8.73 -14.56
N VAL A 455 17.41 8.75 -13.45
CA VAL A 455 17.75 9.96 -12.70
C VAL A 455 18.56 10.93 -13.56
N VAL A 456 19.52 10.46 -14.34
CA VAL A 456 20.33 11.32 -15.22
C VAL A 456 19.46 11.98 -16.30
N ASP A 457 18.51 11.24 -16.89
CA ASP A 457 17.52 11.80 -17.84
C ASP A 457 16.60 12.84 -17.18
N GLU A 458 16.13 12.57 -15.96
CA GLU A 458 15.32 13.50 -15.18
C GLU A 458 16.10 14.77 -14.84
N LEU A 459 17.35 14.65 -14.40
CA LEU A 459 18.24 15.79 -14.17
C LEU A 459 18.44 16.61 -15.44
N ALA A 460 18.66 15.94 -16.57
CA ALA A 460 18.81 16.62 -17.85
C ALA A 460 17.54 17.41 -18.28
N THR A 461 16.38 17.02 -17.76
CA THR A 461 15.06 17.59 -18.10
C THR A 461 14.63 18.67 -17.11
N PHE A 462 14.82 18.44 -15.82
CA PHE A 462 14.24 19.26 -14.74
C PHE A 462 15.26 20.16 -14.03
N GLU A 463 16.55 19.84 -14.07
CA GLU A 463 17.60 20.68 -13.50
C GLU A 463 18.12 21.64 -14.58
N THR A 464 17.78 22.92 -14.43
CA THR A 464 18.23 23.97 -15.35
C THR A 464 19.60 24.53 -14.98
N GLN A 465 20.04 24.31 -13.73
CA GLN A 465 21.33 24.79 -13.24
C GLN A 465 22.46 23.78 -13.50
N PRO A 466 23.72 24.23 -13.59
CA PRO A 466 24.87 23.33 -13.64
C PRO A 466 24.90 22.43 -12.41
N PHE A 467 25.16 21.15 -12.61
CA PHE A 467 25.28 20.19 -11.51
C PHE A 467 26.49 19.29 -11.65
N LYS A 468 26.91 18.74 -10.51
CA LYS A 468 27.90 17.68 -10.37
C LYS A 468 27.29 16.53 -9.60
N LEU A 469 27.46 15.31 -10.12
CA LEU A 469 27.03 14.07 -9.50
C LEU A 469 28.23 13.14 -9.42
N THR A 470 28.62 12.76 -8.21
CA THR A 470 29.68 11.78 -7.98
C THR A 470 29.05 10.46 -7.55
N TYR A 471 29.38 9.36 -8.22
CA TYR A 471 28.87 8.05 -7.88
C TYR A 471 29.95 6.97 -8.01
N SER A 472 29.83 5.92 -7.21
CA SER A 472 30.70 4.75 -7.23
C SER A 472 29.92 3.54 -7.72
N ARG A 473 30.47 2.79 -8.68
CA ARG A 473 29.93 1.48 -9.05
C ARG A 473 30.31 0.45 -7.97
N LEU A 474 29.32 -0.29 -7.51
CA LEU A 474 29.50 -1.42 -6.60
C LEU A 474 29.41 -2.71 -7.43
N VAL A 475 30.45 -3.55 -7.39
CA VAL A 475 30.48 -4.80 -8.17
C VAL A 475 30.29 -5.98 -7.24
N GLY A 476 29.34 -6.85 -7.58
CA GLY A 476 28.92 -7.98 -6.76
C GLY A 476 27.73 -7.64 -5.87
N GLU A 477 27.55 -8.47 -4.85
CA GLU A 477 26.51 -8.35 -3.83
C GLU A 477 27.16 -8.45 -2.45
N GLY A 478 26.54 -7.84 -1.46
CA GLY A 478 27.00 -7.90 -0.08
C GLY A 478 25.95 -7.41 0.90
N ASP A 479 26.32 -7.30 2.16
CA ASP A 479 25.50 -6.74 3.23
C ASP A 479 25.50 -5.20 3.23
N GLU A 480 24.97 -4.59 4.30
CA GLU A 480 24.97 -3.13 4.44
C GLU A 480 26.40 -2.57 4.62
N VAL A 481 27.32 -3.33 5.20
CA VAL A 481 28.73 -2.93 5.33
C VAL A 481 29.39 -2.83 3.96
N TRP A 482 29.17 -3.82 3.09
CA TRP A 482 29.59 -3.78 1.69
C TRP A 482 28.98 -2.58 0.97
N ARG A 483 27.67 -2.32 1.12
CA ARG A 483 27.01 -1.17 0.49
C ARG A 483 27.59 0.18 0.92
N LYS A 484 28.10 0.30 2.15
CA LYS A 484 28.66 1.55 2.70
C LYS A 484 30.10 1.80 2.30
N HIS A 485 30.93 0.77 2.27
CA HIS A 485 32.37 0.94 2.16
C HIS A 485 32.97 0.40 0.86
N HIS A 486 32.31 -0.52 0.18
CA HIS A 486 32.85 -1.05 -1.07
C HIS A 486 32.93 0.08 -2.12
N VAL A 487 34.05 0.15 -2.83
CA VAL A 487 34.27 1.08 -3.94
C VAL A 487 35.08 0.33 -4.98
N ASN A 488 34.53 0.15 -6.18
CA ASN A 488 35.31 -0.36 -7.30
C ASN A 488 35.82 0.80 -8.17
N ARG A 489 34.88 1.59 -8.73
CA ARG A 489 35.20 2.71 -9.61
C ARG A 489 34.31 3.90 -9.27
N THR A 490 34.91 5.09 -9.20
CA THR A 490 34.18 6.33 -8.94
C THR A 490 34.13 7.18 -10.21
N PHE A 491 33.00 7.83 -10.43
CA PHE A 491 32.71 8.63 -11.60
C PHE A 491 32.19 10.00 -11.17
N LEU A 492 32.54 11.02 -11.93
CA LEU A 492 32.04 12.38 -11.81
C LEU A 492 31.33 12.74 -13.11
N LEU A 493 30.02 12.90 -13.01
CA LEU A 493 29.16 13.43 -14.06
C LEU A 493 28.98 14.93 -13.80
N GLN A 494 29.18 15.75 -14.83
CA GLN A 494 28.98 17.19 -14.74
C GLN A 494 28.14 17.67 -15.91
N ARG A 495 27.19 18.57 -15.65
CA ARG A 495 26.47 19.30 -16.69
C ARG A 495 26.80 20.77 -16.57
N ASP A 496 27.27 21.38 -17.65
CA ASP A 496 27.57 22.81 -17.69
C ASP A 496 26.32 23.66 -17.93
N ALA A 497 26.44 24.99 -17.81
CA ALA A 497 25.34 25.93 -18.05
C ALA A 497 24.81 25.91 -19.49
N ARG A 498 25.54 25.31 -20.44
CA ARG A 498 25.12 25.12 -21.84
C ARG A 498 24.41 23.79 -22.05
N GLY A 499 24.18 23.02 -20.98
CA GLY A 499 23.56 21.70 -21.02
C GLY A 499 24.48 20.59 -21.52
N ARG A 500 25.79 20.84 -21.68
CA ARG A 500 26.73 19.80 -22.10
C ARG A 500 27.09 18.92 -20.90
N THR A 501 26.94 17.61 -21.08
CA THR A 501 27.28 16.61 -20.09
C THR A 501 28.69 16.08 -20.33
N THR A 502 29.53 16.07 -19.31
CA THR A 502 30.85 15.42 -19.30
C THR A 502 30.90 14.36 -18.21
N CYS A 503 31.56 13.24 -18.49
CA CYS A 503 31.79 12.18 -17.52
C CYS A 503 33.29 11.92 -17.39
N THR A 504 33.75 11.88 -16.15
CA THR A 504 35.14 11.60 -15.78
C THR A 504 35.20 10.43 -14.81
N GLN A 505 35.97 9.40 -15.15
CA GLN A 505 36.33 8.34 -14.21
C GLN A 505 37.46 8.82 -13.30
N ILE A 506 37.28 8.62 -12.00
CA ILE A 506 38.21 9.04 -10.94
C ILE A 506 38.94 7.79 -10.43
N PHE A 507 40.27 7.83 -10.53
CA PHE A 507 41.18 6.89 -9.89
C PHE A 507 42.00 7.62 -8.82
N PRO A 508 42.61 6.90 -7.86
CA PRO A 508 43.61 7.48 -6.98
C PRO A 508 44.73 8.15 -7.81
N GLY A 509 44.83 9.48 -7.73
CA GLY A 509 45.85 10.27 -8.44
C GLY A 509 45.67 10.45 -9.96
N ARG A 510 44.62 9.91 -10.58
CA ARG A 510 44.39 10.03 -12.03
C ARG A 510 42.92 10.26 -12.36
N ARG A 511 42.67 11.07 -13.40
CA ARG A 511 41.34 11.25 -13.99
C ARG A 511 41.39 10.90 -15.47
N SER A 512 40.37 10.20 -15.97
CA SER A 512 40.22 9.93 -17.39
C SER A 512 38.79 10.19 -17.82
N ARG A 513 38.58 10.49 -19.11
CA ARG A 513 37.24 10.56 -19.67
C ARG A 513 36.56 9.19 -19.55
N CYS A 514 35.27 9.16 -19.23
CA CYS A 514 34.50 7.92 -19.25
C CYS A 514 34.44 7.35 -20.67
N SER A 515 34.31 6.03 -20.79
CA SER A 515 33.96 5.38 -22.04
C SER A 515 32.52 5.71 -22.45
N ASP A 516 32.21 5.62 -23.75
CA ASP A 516 30.88 5.95 -24.27
C ASP A 516 29.79 4.96 -23.81
N ASP A 517 30.18 3.79 -23.28
CA ASP A 517 29.29 2.78 -22.70
C ASP A 517 29.07 2.95 -21.19
N GLU A 518 29.59 4.03 -20.58
CA GLU A 518 29.38 4.35 -19.17
C GLU A 518 27.89 4.58 -18.84
N LEU A 519 27.43 4.06 -17.69
CA LEU A 519 26.02 4.01 -17.31
C LEU A 519 25.32 5.37 -17.42
N ALA A 520 25.97 6.44 -16.94
CA ALA A 520 25.42 7.79 -16.98
C ALA A 520 25.38 8.41 -18.40
N LEU A 521 26.06 7.83 -19.38
CA LEU A 521 26.07 8.27 -20.78
C LEU A 521 25.15 7.42 -21.68
N LEU A 522 24.66 6.28 -21.18
CA LEU A 522 23.72 5.44 -21.91
C LEU A 522 22.39 6.16 -22.12
N GLU A 523 21.66 5.72 -23.15
CA GLU A 523 20.31 6.17 -23.39
C GLU A 523 19.41 5.92 -22.18
N LYS A 524 18.42 6.80 -22.00
CA LYS A 524 17.39 6.64 -20.98
C LYS A 524 16.64 5.31 -21.16
N PRO A 525 16.13 4.70 -20.08
CA PRO A 525 15.33 3.51 -20.23
C PRO A 525 14.07 3.77 -21.07
N ASN A 526 13.60 2.75 -21.79
CA ASN A 526 12.41 2.88 -22.64
C ASN A 526 11.16 3.21 -21.81
N TYR A 527 10.10 3.67 -22.49
CA TYR A 527 8.88 4.13 -21.83
C TYR A 527 8.26 3.07 -20.91
N ILE A 528 8.13 1.82 -21.38
CA ILE A 528 7.52 0.73 -20.61
C ILE A 528 8.34 0.46 -19.35
N ALA A 529 9.66 0.33 -19.48
CA ALA A 529 10.56 0.09 -18.36
C ALA A 529 10.50 1.20 -17.31
N ARG A 530 10.48 2.48 -17.75
CA ARG A 530 10.29 3.63 -16.84
C ARG A 530 8.93 3.61 -16.15
N LYS A 531 7.91 3.05 -16.80
CA LYS A 531 6.53 2.97 -16.32
C LYS A 531 6.28 1.79 -15.39
N SER A 532 7.03 0.71 -15.53
CA SER A 532 6.80 -0.52 -14.77
C SER A 532 7.82 -0.77 -13.66
N MET A 533 8.97 -0.08 -13.68
CA MET A 533 10.01 -0.26 -12.66
C MET A 533 10.41 1.08 -12.08
N MET A 534 10.14 1.25 -10.80
CA MET A 534 10.58 2.38 -9.99
C MET A 534 11.37 1.83 -8.82
N PHE A 535 12.62 2.28 -8.68
CA PHE A 535 13.47 1.91 -7.56
C PHE A 535 13.73 3.11 -6.66
N PHE A 536 13.88 2.80 -5.40
CA PHE A 536 14.11 3.74 -4.32
C PHE A 536 15.57 3.76 -3.92
N ALA A 537 16.00 4.95 -3.48
CA ALA A 537 17.32 5.14 -2.94
C ALA A 537 17.35 4.53 -1.54
N TYR A 538 18.28 3.60 -1.33
CA TYR A 538 18.51 3.05 -0.01
C TYR A 538 19.66 3.81 0.65
N PRO A 539 19.46 4.42 1.83
CA PRO A 539 20.53 5.09 2.56
C PRO A 539 21.71 4.12 2.81
N ALA A 540 22.92 4.65 2.73
CA ALA A 540 24.18 3.97 2.97
C ALA A 540 24.99 4.81 3.98
N ASP A 541 24.46 4.89 5.19
CA ASP A 541 24.98 5.70 6.30
C ASP A 541 25.46 4.79 7.44
N ASP A 542 26.60 5.10 8.03
CA ASP A 542 27.22 4.33 9.12
C ASP A 542 26.35 4.30 10.38
N SER A 543 25.45 5.28 10.57
CA SER A 543 24.52 5.32 11.71
C SER A 543 23.60 4.11 11.82
N PHE A 544 23.38 3.38 10.72
CA PHE A 544 22.47 2.22 10.68
C PHE A 544 23.18 0.87 10.92
N GLY A 545 24.49 0.84 11.15
CA GLY A 545 25.21 -0.42 11.40
C GLY A 545 25.12 -1.41 10.24
N ASP A 546 24.52 -2.57 10.44
CA ASP A 546 24.37 -3.65 9.47
C ASP A 546 22.94 -3.81 8.93
N VAL A 547 22.02 -2.89 9.27
CA VAL A 547 20.61 -2.96 8.88
C VAL A 547 20.18 -1.81 7.96
N LEU A 548 19.13 -2.06 7.19
CA LEU A 548 18.46 -1.03 6.38
C LEU A 548 17.55 -0.18 7.30
N PRO A 549 17.56 1.16 7.22
CA PRO A 549 16.66 2.00 8.02
C PRO A 549 15.19 1.78 7.66
N CYS A 550 14.28 2.39 8.45
CA CYS A 550 12.88 2.42 8.07
C CYS A 550 12.70 3.16 6.74
N MET A 551 12.06 2.46 5.80
CA MET A 551 11.75 2.92 4.45
C MET A 551 10.22 2.83 4.25
N ASP A 552 9.57 3.96 3.99
CA ASP A 552 8.14 4.07 3.63
C ASP A 552 7.92 4.43 2.15
#